data_AF-A0A4Y9ZFH4-F1
#
_entry.id   AF-A0A4Y9ZFH4-F1
#
_cell.length_a   1.000
_cell.length_b   1.000
_cell.length_c   1.000
_cell.angle_alpha   90.00
_cell.angle_beta   90.00
_cell.angle_gamma   90.00
#
_symmetry.space_group_name_H-M   'P 1'
#
loop_
_entity.id
_entity.type
_entity.pdbx_description
1 polymer ?
#
loop_
_entity_poly.entity_id
_entity_poly.type
_entity_poly.pdbx_seq_one_letter_code
_entity_poly.pdbx_strand_id
1 'polypeptide(L)'
;MANSLKIQNLFSIEGRVAVITGGGAGGLGAQMAEGLVANGAKVYLVGRKESTLQEQVAKLDKISPGKAKYFAMNITIQEEIDKFVKFVEQSEDAIDLLVNNAGLAIWGPPASYLDPLDKLQAGLKASPVDDWKALIATNSWAPYMFTVSFLHLLARAAQKGDGRGSVVFITTIGTQSWNPHTNFAGYISTRTGAEHIARILAAKLLPHKIRVNILAPGIFPSNATSPNDPQGIANPSVASTLAPFKRAGTQEDLVG
;
A
#
# COMPACT_ATOMS: atom_id res chain seq x y z
N MET A 1 4.11 -34.89 1.53
CA MET A 1 2.87 -34.16 1.92
C MET A 1 2.90 -33.65 3.37
N ALA A 2 3.27 -34.43 4.39
CA ALA A 2 3.33 -33.91 5.78
C ALA A 2 4.28 -32.71 5.99
N ASN A 3 5.38 -32.63 5.21
CA ASN A 3 6.33 -31.52 5.32
C ASN A 3 5.76 -30.18 4.81
N SER A 4 4.87 -30.17 3.81
CA SER A 4 4.28 -28.93 3.28
C SER A 4 3.25 -28.30 4.22
N LEU A 5 2.71 -29.09 5.16
CA LEU A 5 1.76 -28.61 6.18
C LEU A 5 2.45 -27.99 7.40
N LYS A 6 3.79 -27.99 7.47
CA LYS A 6 4.50 -27.28 8.52
C LYS A 6 4.35 -25.77 8.34
N ILE A 7 4.13 -25.04 9.43
CA ILE A 7 3.83 -23.60 9.40
C ILE A 7 4.86 -22.79 8.61
N GLN A 8 6.15 -23.09 8.77
CA GLN A 8 7.24 -22.44 8.06
C GLN A 8 7.19 -22.65 6.54
N ASN A 9 6.61 -23.77 6.07
CA ASN A 9 6.50 -24.08 4.66
C ASN A 9 5.19 -23.55 4.07
N LEU A 10 4.10 -23.56 4.85
CA LEU A 10 2.80 -23.01 4.44
C LEU A 10 2.89 -21.52 4.11
N PHE A 11 3.63 -20.77 4.92
CA PHE A 11 3.77 -19.32 4.78
C PHE A 11 5.12 -18.90 4.19
N SER A 12 5.93 -19.83 3.67
CA SER A 12 7.25 -19.49 3.13
C SER A 12 7.15 -18.54 1.94
N ILE A 13 7.95 -17.47 2.04
CA ILE A 13 8.18 -16.49 0.99
C ILE A 13 9.66 -16.44 0.56
N GLU A 14 10.45 -17.43 0.99
CA GLU A 14 11.85 -17.54 0.60
C GLU A 14 11.99 -17.65 -0.92
N GLY A 15 12.87 -16.83 -1.50
CA GLY A 15 13.10 -16.78 -2.94
C GLY A 15 11.92 -16.21 -3.74
N ARG A 16 10.88 -15.66 -3.10
CA ARG A 16 9.81 -14.94 -3.79
C ARG A 16 10.27 -13.54 -4.20
N VAL A 17 9.73 -13.04 -5.31
CA VAL A 17 9.98 -11.70 -5.82
C VAL A 17 8.77 -10.82 -5.54
N ALA A 18 8.97 -9.72 -4.82
CA ALA A 18 7.94 -8.76 -4.46
C ALA A 18 8.23 -7.36 -5.02
N VAL A 19 7.18 -6.66 -5.43
CA VAL A 19 7.22 -5.24 -5.82
C VAL A 19 6.34 -4.46 -4.86
N ILE A 20 6.84 -3.36 -4.30
CA ILE A 20 6.11 -2.52 -3.35
C ILE A 20 6.16 -1.06 -3.80
N THR A 21 5.00 -0.47 -4.07
CA THR A 21 4.91 0.98 -4.31
C THR A 21 4.86 1.75 -2.99
N GLY A 22 5.44 2.94 -2.92
CA GLY A 22 5.53 3.71 -1.67
C GLY A 22 6.48 3.07 -0.65
N GLY A 23 7.57 2.47 -1.12
CA GLY A 23 8.53 1.72 -0.29
C GLY A 23 9.61 2.55 0.42
N GLY A 24 9.52 3.88 0.38
CA GLY A 24 10.50 4.77 1.05
C GLY A 24 10.45 4.67 2.57
N ALA A 25 11.55 5.07 3.23
CA ALA A 25 11.73 5.01 4.68
C ALA A 25 10.57 5.66 5.47
N GLY A 26 10.22 5.06 6.62
CA GLY A 26 9.26 5.61 7.59
C GLY A 26 7.77 5.37 7.28
N GLY A 27 7.45 4.57 6.26
CA GLY A 27 6.07 4.20 5.91
C GLY A 27 5.75 2.72 6.08
N LEU A 28 4.48 2.35 5.87
CA LEU A 28 4.02 0.95 5.89
C LEU A 28 4.72 0.09 4.82
N GLY A 29 5.00 0.67 3.65
CA GLY A 29 5.74 -0.01 2.59
C GLY A 29 7.14 -0.44 3.02
N ALA A 30 7.85 0.39 3.78
CA ALA A 30 9.15 0.05 4.35
C ALA A 30 9.05 -1.07 5.39
N GLN A 31 8.05 -1.02 6.28
CA GLN A 31 7.81 -2.05 7.30
C GLN A 31 7.49 -3.41 6.66
N MET A 32 6.64 -3.45 5.63
CA MET A 32 6.36 -4.67 4.87
C MET A 32 7.60 -5.18 4.13
N ALA A 33 8.41 -4.28 3.56
CA ALA A 33 9.65 -4.67 2.89
C ALA A 33 10.64 -5.35 3.84
N GLU A 34 10.76 -4.85 5.08
CA GLU A 34 11.59 -5.46 6.12
C GLU A 34 11.13 -6.87 6.46
N GLY A 35 9.81 -7.07 6.64
CA GLY A 35 9.24 -8.38 6.85
C GLY A 35 9.49 -9.36 5.71
N LEU A 36 9.34 -8.89 4.47
CA LEU A 36 9.59 -9.70 3.27
C LEU A 36 11.07 -10.09 3.13
N VAL A 37 12.00 -9.13 3.31
CA VAL A 37 13.45 -9.39 3.22
C VAL A 37 13.93 -10.31 4.35
N ALA A 38 13.45 -10.12 5.58
CA ALA A 38 13.78 -10.97 6.73
C ALA A 38 13.39 -12.44 6.51
N ASN A 39 12.39 -12.69 5.67
CA ASN A 39 11.91 -14.03 5.34
C ASN A 39 12.37 -14.49 3.93
N GLY A 40 13.43 -13.88 3.39
CA GLY A 40 14.14 -14.37 2.22
C GLY A 40 13.57 -13.95 0.86
N ALA A 41 12.63 -13.01 0.82
CA ALA A 41 12.16 -12.46 -0.46
C ALA A 41 13.15 -11.45 -1.04
N LYS A 42 13.11 -11.32 -2.36
CA LYS A 42 13.72 -10.22 -3.11
C LYS A 42 12.67 -9.13 -3.32
N VAL A 43 12.96 -7.90 -2.89
CA VAL A 43 11.99 -6.80 -2.89
C VAL A 43 12.44 -5.66 -3.81
N TYR A 44 11.54 -5.19 -4.66
CA TYR A 44 11.70 -3.99 -5.48
C TYR A 44 10.85 -2.85 -4.89
N LEU A 45 11.52 -1.81 -4.41
CA LEU A 45 10.89 -0.63 -3.82
C LEU A 45 10.73 0.48 -4.85
N VAL A 46 9.54 1.07 -4.90
CA VAL A 46 9.22 2.17 -5.79
C VAL A 46 8.72 3.37 -5.01
N GLY A 47 9.15 4.57 -5.39
CA GLY A 47 8.71 5.81 -4.78
C GLY A 47 9.34 7.03 -5.46
N ARG A 48 8.85 8.23 -5.12
CA ARG A 48 9.29 9.47 -5.78
C ARG A 48 10.64 9.98 -5.29
N LYS A 49 10.91 9.86 -3.99
CA LYS A 49 12.09 10.46 -3.35
C LYS A 49 13.21 9.42 -3.26
N GLU A 50 14.13 9.49 -4.22
CA GLU A 50 15.26 8.55 -4.34
C GLU A 50 16.06 8.39 -3.05
N SER A 51 16.38 9.49 -2.35
CA SER A 51 17.17 9.43 -1.12
C SER A 51 16.54 8.55 -0.03
N THR A 52 15.20 8.55 0.07
CA THR A 52 14.48 7.70 1.06
C THR A 52 14.41 6.24 0.65
N LEU A 53 14.51 5.95 -0.65
CA LEU A 53 14.61 4.59 -1.17
C LEU A 53 16.01 4.02 -0.96
N GLN A 54 17.05 4.84 -1.21
CA GLN A 54 18.45 4.50 -0.96
C GLN A 54 18.67 4.16 0.52
N GLU A 55 18.17 5.01 1.43
CA GLU A 55 18.22 4.77 2.87
C GLU A 55 17.55 3.45 3.24
N GLN A 56 16.34 3.20 2.72
CA GLN A 56 15.62 1.97 3.02
C GLN A 56 16.33 0.73 2.48
N VAL A 57 16.84 0.76 1.24
CA VAL A 57 17.60 -0.37 0.68
C VAL A 57 18.88 -0.61 1.49
N ALA A 58 19.61 0.43 1.89
CA ALA A 58 20.79 0.29 2.74
C ALA A 58 20.47 -0.31 4.12
N LYS A 59 19.27 -0.06 4.66
CA LYS A 59 18.77 -0.75 5.87
C LYS A 59 18.45 -2.22 5.58
N LEU A 60 17.74 -2.50 4.49
CA LEU A 60 17.33 -3.85 4.10
C LEU A 60 18.53 -4.74 3.73
N ASP A 61 19.59 -4.20 3.15
CA ASP A 61 20.81 -4.95 2.80
C ASP A 61 21.55 -5.50 4.05
N LYS A 62 21.24 -4.97 5.24
CA LYS A 62 21.74 -5.50 6.52
C LYS A 62 20.88 -6.63 7.07
N ILE A 63 19.72 -6.89 6.45
CA ILE A 63 18.78 -7.95 6.84
C ILE A 63 19.00 -9.13 5.88
N SER A 64 19.25 -10.31 6.44
CA SER A 64 19.33 -11.57 5.69
C SER A 64 18.02 -12.38 5.84
N PRO A 65 17.75 -13.36 4.96
CA PRO A 65 18.51 -13.74 3.76
C PRO A 65 18.04 -13.07 2.47
N GLY A 66 17.03 -12.20 2.53
CA GLY A 66 16.48 -11.50 1.37
C GLY A 66 17.40 -10.42 0.81
N LYS A 67 16.90 -9.71 -0.22
CA LYS A 67 17.60 -8.59 -0.86
C LYS A 67 16.62 -7.51 -1.29
N ALA A 68 17.09 -6.28 -1.42
CA ALA A 68 16.27 -5.19 -1.93
C ALA A 68 16.93 -4.46 -3.12
N LYS A 69 16.11 -3.91 -4.01
CA LYS A 69 16.48 -2.93 -5.03
C LYS A 69 15.45 -1.81 -5.01
N TYR A 70 15.80 -0.64 -5.53
CA TYR A 70 14.85 0.45 -5.68
C TYR A 70 14.81 1.00 -7.11
N PHE A 71 13.71 1.69 -7.42
CA PHE A 71 13.56 2.50 -8.63
C PHE A 71 12.78 3.77 -8.29
N ALA A 72 13.40 4.93 -8.51
CA ALA A 72 12.76 6.22 -8.27
C ALA A 72 11.83 6.57 -9.43
N MET A 73 10.55 6.80 -9.15
CA MET A 73 9.55 7.20 -10.15
C MET A 73 8.29 7.79 -9.53
N ASN A 74 7.53 8.49 -10.35
CA ASN A 74 6.16 8.87 -10.10
C ASN A 74 5.18 7.84 -10.70
N ILE A 75 4.47 7.14 -9.82
CA ILE A 75 3.47 6.12 -10.19
C ILE A 75 2.23 6.70 -10.91
N THR A 76 2.08 8.03 -10.97
CA THR A 76 0.97 8.67 -11.71
C THR A 76 1.32 8.94 -13.18
N ILE A 77 2.49 8.48 -13.66
CA ILE A 77 2.98 8.70 -15.02
C ILE A 77 3.17 7.35 -15.71
N GLN A 78 2.41 7.09 -16.80
CA GLN A 78 2.42 5.81 -17.50
C GLN A 78 3.81 5.43 -18.01
N GLU A 79 4.51 6.39 -18.61
CA GLU A 79 5.84 6.17 -19.21
C GLU A 79 6.87 5.75 -18.15
N GLU A 80 6.71 6.20 -16.90
CA GLU A 80 7.58 5.78 -15.80
C GLU A 80 7.23 4.38 -15.29
N ILE A 81 5.94 4.02 -15.25
CA ILE A 81 5.51 2.63 -14.97
C ILE A 81 6.12 1.69 -16.01
N ASP A 82 6.05 2.03 -17.29
CA ASP A 82 6.58 1.19 -18.37
C ASP A 82 8.10 1.02 -18.30
N LYS A 83 8.83 2.09 -17.94
CA LYS A 83 10.28 2.01 -17.68
C LYS A 83 10.59 1.11 -16.49
N PHE A 84 9.82 1.20 -15.42
CA PHE A 84 10.02 0.37 -14.24
C PHE A 84 9.71 -1.11 -14.50
N VAL A 85 8.65 -1.42 -15.24
CA VAL A 85 8.35 -2.81 -15.65
C VAL A 85 9.54 -3.39 -16.40
N LYS A 86 10.07 -2.68 -17.40
CA LYS A 86 11.26 -3.11 -18.16
C LYS A 86 12.48 -3.31 -17.27
N PHE A 87 12.69 -2.44 -16.29
CA PHE A 87 13.78 -2.59 -15.31
C PHE A 87 13.65 -3.88 -14.48
N VAL A 88 12.43 -4.23 -14.06
CA VAL A 88 12.18 -5.50 -13.34
C VAL A 88 12.43 -6.70 -14.28
N GLU A 89 11.93 -6.64 -15.52
CA GLU A 89 12.08 -7.71 -16.52
C GLU A 89 13.55 -8.03 -16.88
N GLN A 90 14.47 -7.08 -16.72
CA GLN A 90 15.90 -7.34 -16.93
C GLN A 90 16.48 -8.36 -15.95
N SER A 91 15.87 -8.54 -14.79
CA SER A 91 16.36 -9.42 -13.73
C SER A 91 15.39 -10.53 -13.36
N GLU A 92 14.10 -10.41 -13.73
CA GLU A 92 13.04 -11.27 -13.22
C GLU A 92 12.15 -11.81 -14.33
N ASP A 93 12.05 -13.14 -14.39
CA ASP A 93 11.08 -13.80 -15.25
C ASP A 93 9.65 -13.67 -14.73
N ALA A 94 9.46 -13.45 -13.43
CA ALA A 94 8.13 -13.37 -12.82
C ALA A 94 8.18 -12.55 -11.52
N ILE A 95 7.02 -11.99 -11.12
CA ILE A 95 6.86 -11.40 -9.78
C ILE A 95 5.77 -12.15 -9.02
N ASP A 96 6.06 -12.54 -7.78
CA ASP A 96 5.16 -13.35 -6.97
C ASP A 96 4.14 -12.52 -6.20
N LEU A 97 4.52 -11.28 -5.84
CA LEU A 97 3.71 -10.36 -5.05
C LEU A 97 3.84 -8.92 -5.57
N LEU A 98 2.71 -8.29 -5.85
CA LEU A 98 2.63 -6.84 -6.05
C LEU A 98 1.86 -6.21 -4.89
N VAL A 99 2.49 -5.28 -4.17
CA VAL A 99 1.87 -4.50 -3.10
C VAL A 99 1.66 -3.06 -3.59
N ASN A 100 0.41 -2.75 -3.92
CA ASN A 100 -0.07 -1.41 -4.20
C ASN A 100 -0.23 -0.63 -2.89
N ASN A 101 0.89 -0.13 -2.34
CA ASN A 101 0.94 0.56 -1.06
C ASN A 101 0.98 2.09 -1.17
N ALA A 102 1.51 2.63 -2.26
CA ALA A 102 1.61 4.06 -2.43
C ALA A 102 0.24 4.76 -2.28
N GLY A 103 0.27 5.97 -1.75
CA GLY A 103 -0.94 6.70 -1.42
C GLY A 103 -0.70 8.16 -1.13
N LEU A 104 -1.77 8.93 -1.28
CA LEU A 104 -1.81 10.35 -1.00
C LEU A 104 -3.03 10.62 -0.12
N ALA A 105 -2.84 11.33 0.98
CA ALA A 105 -3.91 11.86 1.79
C ALA A 105 -3.85 13.40 1.73
N ILE A 106 -4.95 14.02 1.36
CA ILE A 106 -5.13 15.47 1.38
C ILE A 106 -6.35 15.75 2.25
N TRP A 107 -6.18 16.66 3.20
CA TRP A 107 -7.28 17.17 4.01
C TRP A 107 -8.09 18.17 3.20
N GLY A 108 -9.40 17.97 3.15
CA GLY A 108 -10.31 18.97 2.63
C GLY A 108 -10.39 20.20 3.53
N PRO A 109 -11.00 21.30 3.05
CA PRO A 109 -11.27 22.46 3.87
C PRO A 109 -12.10 22.08 5.10
N PRO A 110 -11.94 22.80 6.23
CA PRO A 110 -12.75 22.56 7.42
C PRO A 110 -14.24 22.67 7.13
N ALA A 111 -14.99 21.60 7.40
CA ALA A 111 -16.43 21.56 7.30
C ALA A 111 -17.01 20.74 8.45
N SER A 112 -17.70 21.38 9.40
CA SER A 112 -18.33 20.66 10.51
C SER A 112 -19.79 20.35 10.18
N TYR A 113 -20.22 19.11 10.45
CA TYR A 113 -21.64 18.74 10.38
C TYR A 113 -22.53 19.52 11.37
N LEU A 114 -21.93 20.20 12.36
CA LEU A 114 -22.62 21.09 13.31
C LEU A 114 -22.70 22.55 12.83
N ASP A 115 -22.06 22.90 11.72
CA ASP A 115 -22.14 24.25 11.17
C ASP A 115 -23.53 24.53 10.58
N PRO A 116 -23.99 25.80 10.58
CA PRO A 116 -25.13 26.23 9.77
C PRO A 116 -24.96 25.83 8.31
N LEU A 117 -26.07 25.54 7.62
CA LEU A 117 -26.07 24.95 6.27
C LEU A 117 -25.24 25.74 5.25
N ASP A 118 -25.32 27.07 5.29
CA ASP A 118 -24.57 27.96 4.41
C ASP A 118 -23.06 27.85 4.62
N LYS A 119 -22.61 27.78 5.88
CA LYS A 119 -21.21 27.58 6.24
C LYS A 119 -20.72 26.18 5.89
N LEU A 120 -21.51 25.14 6.20
CA LEU A 120 -21.21 23.76 5.78
C LEU A 120 -21.07 23.67 4.26
N GLN A 121 -22.01 24.25 3.51
CA GLN A 121 -21.98 24.28 2.05
C GLN A 121 -20.73 25.00 1.52
N ALA A 122 -20.36 26.15 2.11
CA ALA A 122 -19.16 26.88 1.71
C ALA A 122 -17.88 26.06 1.94
N GLY A 123 -17.75 25.41 3.09
CA GLY A 123 -16.62 24.54 3.42
C GLY A 123 -16.49 23.35 2.45
N LEU A 124 -17.60 22.65 2.17
CA LEU A 124 -17.60 21.54 1.22
C LEU A 124 -17.25 21.99 -0.21
N LYS A 125 -17.80 23.12 -0.66
CA LYS A 125 -17.52 23.70 -2.00
C LYS A 125 -16.08 24.19 -2.17
N ALA A 126 -15.39 24.51 -1.09
CA ALA A 126 -14.01 24.99 -1.15
C ALA A 126 -12.99 23.88 -1.47
N SER A 127 -13.44 22.62 -1.59
CA SER A 127 -12.56 21.49 -1.93
C SER A 127 -11.93 21.67 -3.32
N PRO A 128 -10.60 21.80 -3.45
CA PRO A 128 -9.95 22.07 -4.73
C PRO A 128 -10.04 20.89 -5.70
N VAL A 129 -10.44 21.14 -6.95
CA VAL A 129 -10.56 20.09 -7.98
C VAL A 129 -9.22 19.39 -8.25
N ASP A 130 -8.11 20.12 -8.19
CA ASP A 130 -6.79 19.53 -8.45
C ASP A 130 -6.33 18.57 -7.35
N ASP A 131 -6.74 18.80 -6.09
CA ASP A 131 -6.51 17.84 -5.00
C ASP A 131 -7.27 16.54 -5.27
N TRP A 132 -8.52 16.63 -5.74
CA TRP A 132 -9.29 15.45 -6.13
C TRP A 132 -8.66 14.71 -7.30
N LYS A 133 -8.18 15.41 -8.33
CA LYS A 133 -7.45 14.79 -9.45
C LYS A 133 -6.19 14.06 -8.96
N ALA A 134 -5.40 14.67 -8.09
CA ALA A 134 -4.20 14.07 -7.53
C ALA A 134 -4.50 12.82 -6.68
N LEU A 135 -5.56 12.87 -5.87
CA LEU A 135 -6.05 11.75 -5.07
C LEU A 135 -6.51 10.60 -5.98
N ILE A 136 -7.30 10.86 -7.02
CA ILE A 136 -7.78 9.82 -7.96
C ILE A 136 -6.60 9.21 -8.70
N ALA A 137 -5.68 10.04 -9.21
CA ALA A 137 -4.50 9.58 -9.93
C ALA A 137 -3.64 8.65 -9.07
N THR A 138 -3.39 9.02 -7.81
CA THR A 138 -2.48 8.28 -6.91
C THR A 138 -3.15 7.07 -6.26
N ASN A 139 -4.37 7.22 -5.75
CA ASN A 139 -5.00 6.20 -4.91
C ASN A 139 -5.85 5.20 -5.71
N SER A 140 -6.28 5.54 -6.93
CA SER A 140 -7.19 4.70 -7.72
C SER A 140 -6.60 4.31 -9.07
N TRP A 141 -6.22 5.27 -9.92
CA TRP A 141 -5.69 4.97 -11.25
C TRP A 141 -4.33 4.29 -11.21
N ALA A 142 -3.37 4.84 -10.45
CA ALA A 142 -2.03 4.29 -10.36
C ALA A 142 -2.02 2.81 -9.92
N PRO A 143 -2.67 2.37 -8.82
CA PRO A 143 -2.62 0.97 -8.43
C PRO A 143 -3.35 0.04 -9.40
N TYR A 144 -4.41 0.50 -10.08
CA TYR A 144 -5.02 -0.23 -11.20
C TYR A 144 -3.99 -0.44 -12.31
N MET A 145 -3.37 0.64 -12.77
CA MET A 145 -2.47 0.60 -13.91
C MET A 145 -1.19 -0.20 -13.61
N PHE A 146 -0.63 -0.03 -12.40
CA PHE A 146 0.50 -0.85 -11.94
C PHE A 146 0.16 -2.34 -11.98
N THR A 147 -1.03 -2.75 -11.51
CA THR A 147 -1.44 -4.15 -11.62
C THR A 147 -1.56 -4.61 -13.06
N VAL A 148 -2.18 -3.80 -13.93
CA VAL A 148 -2.35 -4.12 -15.36
C VAL A 148 -0.99 -4.27 -16.05
N SER A 149 -0.05 -3.36 -15.82
CA SER A 149 1.28 -3.37 -16.45
C SER A 149 2.17 -4.54 -15.99
N PHE A 150 1.85 -5.19 -14.85
CA PHE A 150 2.58 -6.35 -14.34
C PHE A 150 1.89 -7.70 -14.61
N LEU A 151 0.74 -7.73 -15.32
CA LEU A 151 -0.06 -8.96 -15.46
C LEU A 151 0.69 -10.14 -16.07
N HIS A 152 1.55 -9.91 -17.05
CA HIS A 152 2.35 -10.96 -17.68
C HIS A 152 3.35 -11.58 -16.69
N LEU A 153 4.02 -10.77 -15.88
CA LEU A 153 4.95 -11.24 -14.84
C LEU A 153 4.19 -11.97 -13.71
N LEU A 154 3.04 -11.45 -13.29
CA LEU A 154 2.17 -12.06 -12.28
C LEU A 154 1.59 -13.40 -12.77
N ALA A 155 1.18 -13.48 -14.04
CA ALA A 155 0.65 -14.70 -14.64
C ALA A 155 1.72 -15.79 -14.72
N ARG A 156 2.96 -15.44 -15.10
CA ARG A 156 4.09 -16.38 -15.08
C ARG A 156 4.40 -16.89 -13.68
N ALA A 157 4.25 -16.06 -12.64
CA ALA A 157 4.37 -16.51 -11.26
C ALA A 157 3.22 -17.45 -10.85
N ALA A 158 1.97 -17.10 -11.18
CA ALA A 158 0.80 -17.92 -10.86
C ALA A 158 0.86 -19.33 -11.50
N GLN A 159 1.45 -19.44 -12.70
CA GLN A 159 1.68 -20.73 -13.36
C GLN A 159 2.64 -21.66 -12.59
N LYS A 160 3.54 -21.10 -11.76
CA LYS A 160 4.45 -21.88 -10.91
C LYS A 160 3.75 -22.53 -9.71
N GLY A 161 2.53 -22.12 -9.35
CA GLY A 161 1.79 -22.66 -8.20
C GLY A 161 2.18 -22.00 -6.86
N ASP A 162 1.98 -22.73 -5.75
CA ASP A 162 2.37 -22.33 -4.38
C ASP A 162 1.86 -20.96 -3.91
N GLY A 163 0.67 -20.57 -4.40
CA GLY A 163 0.03 -19.30 -4.07
C GLY A 163 0.75 -18.07 -4.63
N ARG A 164 1.69 -18.23 -5.58
CA ARG A 164 2.36 -17.14 -6.31
C ARG A 164 1.38 -16.41 -7.23
N GLY A 165 1.78 -15.21 -7.69
CA GLY A 165 0.92 -14.34 -8.50
C GLY A 165 -0.17 -13.69 -7.64
N SER A 166 0.24 -12.84 -6.70
CA SER A 166 -0.65 -12.17 -5.76
C SER A 166 -0.52 -10.66 -5.87
N VAL A 167 -1.64 -9.96 -5.75
CA VAL A 167 -1.72 -8.51 -5.68
C VAL A 167 -2.40 -8.12 -4.38
N VAL A 168 -1.86 -7.14 -3.67
CA VAL A 168 -2.42 -6.60 -2.44
C VAL A 168 -2.57 -5.10 -2.57
N PHE A 169 -3.79 -4.59 -2.38
CA PHE A 169 -4.09 -3.17 -2.32
C PHE A 169 -4.09 -2.73 -0.86
N ILE A 170 -3.20 -1.80 -0.50
CA ILE A 170 -3.22 -1.18 0.82
C ILE A 170 -4.20 -0.01 0.80
N THR A 171 -5.16 -0.04 1.71
CA THR A 171 -6.21 0.96 1.82
C THR A 171 -6.23 1.55 3.22
N THR A 172 -7.37 1.55 3.90
CA THR A 172 -7.54 2.09 5.25
C THR A 172 -8.88 1.64 5.80
N ILE A 173 -8.98 1.41 7.11
CA ILE A 173 -10.29 1.22 7.76
C ILE A 173 -11.25 2.40 7.58
N GLY A 174 -10.74 3.58 7.19
CA GLY A 174 -11.56 4.75 6.92
C GLY A 174 -12.62 4.54 5.83
N THR A 175 -12.42 3.57 4.92
CA THR A 175 -13.42 3.18 3.90
C THR A 175 -14.70 2.61 4.49
N GLN A 176 -14.64 2.11 5.73
CA GLN A 176 -15.79 1.55 6.46
C GLN A 176 -16.37 2.54 7.47
N SER A 177 -15.85 3.78 7.51
CA SER A 177 -16.24 4.77 8.52
C SER A 177 -17.29 5.75 8.00
N TRP A 178 -18.32 6.00 8.82
CA TRP A 178 -19.29 7.08 8.62
C TRP A 178 -19.08 8.16 9.68
N ASN A 179 -17.88 8.75 9.71
CA ASN A 179 -17.52 9.76 10.70
C ASN A 179 -17.91 11.17 10.19
N PRO A 180 -18.91 11.84 10.78
CA PRO A 180 -19.34 13.17 10.33
C PRO A 180 -18.33 14.28 10.66
N HIS A 181 -17.28 13.99 11.43
CA HIS A 181 -16.19 14.92 11.74
C HIS A 181 -15.04 14.87 10.70
N THR A 182 -15.14 14.01 9.68
CA THR A 182 -14.05 13.80 8.73
C THR A 182 -14.01 14.90 7.66
N ASN A 183 -12.83 15.49 7.44
CA ASN A 183 -12.56 16.34 6.28
C ASN A 183 -11.83 15.56 5.17
N PHE A 184 -11.87 14.22 5.19
CA PHE A 184 -11.14 13.35 4.25
C PHE A 184 -12.01 12.80 3.12
N ALA A 185 -13.04 13.52 2.68
CA ALA A 185 -13.99 13.01 1.70
C ALA A 185 -13.31 12.46 0.43
N GLY A 186 -12.39 13.23 -0.18
CA GLY A 186 -11.66 12.78 -1.38
C GLY A 186 -10.72 11.59 -1.11
N TYR A 187 -10.02 11.58 0.02
CA TYR A 187 -9.14 10.48 0.39
C TYR A 187 -9.91 9.17 0.61
N ILE A 188 -10.95 9.20 1.45
CA ILE A 188 -11.76 8.01 1.75
C ILE A 188 -12.47 7.52 0.49
N SER A 189 -13.00 8.43 -0.34
CA SER A 189 -13.67 8.07 -1.60
C SER A 189 -12.73 7.35 -2.56
N THR A 190 -11.51 7.86 -2.75
CA THR A 190 -10.53 7.25 -3.66
C THR A 190 -9.97 5.92 -3.16
N ARG A 191 -9.80 5.76 -1.83
CA ARG A 191 -9.46 4.46 -1.22
C ARG A 191 -10.57 3.44 -1.34
N THR A 192 -11.82 3.86 -1.17
CA THR A 192 -13.01 3.01 -1.39
C THR A 192 -13.10 2.58 -2.85
N GLY A 193 -12.84 3.51 -3.78
CA GLY A 193 -12.72 3.20 -5.21
C GLY A 193 -11.62 2.17 -5.49
N ALA A 194 -10.47 2.28 -4.83
CA ALA A 194 -9.37 1.31 -4.95
C ALA A 194 -9.77 -0.09 -4.46
N GLU A 195 -10.54 -0.20 -3.36
CA GLU A 195 -11.08 -1.49 -2.93
C GLU A 195 -12.01 -2.10 -3.98
N HIS A 196 -12.87 -1.28 -4.60
CA HIS A 196 -13.77 -1.79 -5.63
C HIS A 196 -13.01 -2.22 -6.89
N ILE A 197 -11.99 -1.47 -7.29
CA ILE A 197 -11.04 -1.87 -8.35
C ILE A 197 -10.42 -3.23 -8.02
N ALA A 198 -9.93 -3.43 -6.80
CA ALA A 198 -9.34 -4.69 -6.38
C ALA A 198 -10.31 -5.87 -6.50
N ARG A 199 -11.60 -5.68 -6.13
CA ARG A 199 -12.65 -6.69 -6.27
C ARG A 199 -12.93 -7.03 -7.74
N ILE A 200 -13.01 -6.02 -8.61
CA ILE A 200 -13.17 -6.22 -10.07
C ILE A 200 -11.98 -7.00 -10.64
N LEU A 201 -10.75 -6.60 -10.30
CA LEU A 201 -9.55 -7.29 -10.75
C LEU A 201 -9.48 -8.73 -10.25
N ALA A 202 -9.86 -8.99 -8.99
CA ALA A 202 -9.93 -10.35 -8.45
C ALA A 202 -10.83 -11.25 -9.32
N ALA A 203 -12.01 -10.77 -9.70
CA ALA A 203 -12.92 -11.51 -10.56
C ALA A 203 -12.36 -11.69 -11.98
N LYS A 204 -11.77 -10.64 -12.55
CA LYS A 204 -11.27 -10.64 -13.93
C LYS A 204 -10.03 -11.53 -14.13
N LEU A 205 -9.19 -11.64 -13.10
CA LEU A 205 -7.91 -12.35 -13.17
C LEU A 205 -8.00 -13.81 -12.70
N LEU A 206 -9.18 -14.27 -12.28
CA LEU A 206 -9.44 -15.65 -11.85
C LEU A 206 -8.96 -16.71 -12.87
N PRO A 207 -9.21 -16.59 -14.20
CA PRO A 207 -8.74 -17.58 -15.17
C PRO A 207 -7.21 -17.71 -15.24
N HIS A 208 -6.50 -16.66 -14.82
CA HIS A 208 -5.03 -16.62 -14.79
C HIS A 208 -4.46 -17.00 -13.42
N LYS A 209 -5.32 -17.39 -12.46
CA LYS A 209 -4.94 -17.77 -11.08
C LYS A 209 -4.19 -16.67 -10.32
N ILE A 210 -4.29 -15.41 -10.74
CA ILE A 210 -3.72 -14.26 -10.03
C ILE A 210 -4.72 -13.85 -8.94
N ARG A 211 -4.27 -13.83 -7.69
CA ARG A 211 -5.09 -13.42 -6.55
C ARG A 211 -5.00 -11.92 -6.34
N VAL A 212 -6.10 -11.28 -5.99
CA VAL A 212 -6.12 -9.85 -5.64
C VAL A 212 -6.86 -9.69 -4.32
N ASN A 213 -6.20 -9.09 -3.32
CA ASN A 213 -6.73 -8.89 -1.98
C ASN A 213 -6.55 -7.44 -1.54
N ILE A 214 -7.29 -7.07 -0.50
CA ILE A 214 -7.22 -5.76 0.14
C ILE A 214 -6.68 -5.97 1.55
N LEU A 215 -5.68 -5.17 1.93
CA LEU A 215 -5.30 -4.97 3.32
C LEU A 215 -5.74 -3.57 3.73
N ALA A 216 -6.51 -3.45 4.80
CA ALA A 216 -7.06 -2.18 5.29
C ALA A 216 -6.48 -1.87 6.68
N PRO A 217 -5.29 -1.24 6.76
CA PRO A 217 -4.68 -0.90 8.04
C PRO A 217 -5.56 0.05 8.87
N GLY A 218 -5.52 -0.18 10.19
CA GLY A 218 -6.05 0.75 11.19
C GLY A 218 -5.09 1.90 11.48
N ILE A 219 -4.91 2.21 12.76
CA ILE A 219 -3.97 3.24 13.21
C ILE A 219 -2.57 2.61 13.27
N PHE A 220 -1.67 3.02 12.38
CA PHE A 220 -0.27 2.61 12.40
C PHE A 220 0.64 3.84 12.44
N PRO A 221 1.76 3.80 13.18
CA PRO A 221 2.80 4.83 13.10
C PRO A 221 3.42 4.89 11.70
N SER A 222 3.49 6.08 11.14
CA SER A 222 4.16 6.35 9.86
C SER A 222 4.52 7.83 9.73
N ASN A 223 5.21 8.22 8.66
CA ASN A 223 5.43 9.63 8.34
C ASN A 223 4.11 10.44 8.25
N ALA A 224 3.00 9.82 7.84
CA ALA A 224 1.69 10.47 7.77
C ALA A 224 0.95 10.52 9.11
N THR A 225 1.37 9.70 10.07
CA THR A 225 0.71 9.45 11.35
C THR A 225 1.79 9.30 12.42
N SER A 226 2.53 10.38 12.66
CA SER A 226 3.63 10.37 13.63
C SER A 226 3.07 10.08 15.03
N PRO A 227 3.64 9.13 15.78
CA PRO A 227 3.23 8.86 17.16
C PRO A 227 3.64 9.98 18.12
N ASN A 228 4.55 10.87 17.69
CA ASN A 228 5.05 11.97 18.50
C ASN A 228 4.21 13.25 18.36
N ASP A 229 3.27 13.29 17.41
CA ASP A 229 2.30 14.39 17.32
C ASP A 229 1.29 14.25 18.47
N PRO A 230 1.17 15.21 19.41
CA PRO A 230 0.22 15.13 20.52
C PRO A 230 -1.24 15.00 20.10
N GLN A 231 -1.59 15.47 18.90
CA GLN A 231 -2.94 15.39 18.34
C GLN A 231 -3.09 14.29 17.28
N GLY A 232 -1.98 13.63 16.93
CA GLY A 232 -1.95 12.59 15.90
C GLY A 232 -2.67 11.33 16.35
N ILE A 233 -3.40 10.69 15.43
CA ILE A 233 -4.17 9.47 15.74
C ILE A 233 -3.30 8.30 16.22
N ALA A 234 -2.01 8.29 15.86
CA ALA A 234 -1.05 7.27 16.29
C ALA A 234 -0.37 7.59 17.63
N ASN A 235 -0.61 8.77 18.22
CA ASN A 235 -0.15 9.10 19.55
C ASN A 235 -0.73 8.09 20.56
N PRO A 236 0.06 7.55 21.50
CA PRO A 236 -0.44 6.56 22.46
C PRO A 236 -1.68 7.02 23.23
N SER A 237 -1.73 8.30 23.65
CA SER A 237 -2.88 8.84 24.38
C SER A 237 -4.15 8.83 23.53
N VAL A 238 -4.06 9.29 22.27
CA VAL A 238 -5.18 9.32 21.32
C VAL A 238 -5.57 7.91 20.88
N ALA A 239 -4.61 7.10 20.44
CA ALA A 239 -4.83 5.73 19.98
C ALA A 239 -5.50 4.86 21.06
N SER A 240 -5.17 5.06 22.34
CA SER A 240 -5.80 4.34 23.45
C SER A 240 -7.30 4.59 23.58
N THR A 241 -7.76 5.75 23.12
CA THR A 241 -9.19 6.12 23.13
C THR A 241 -9.92 5.66 21.88
N LEU A 242 -9.24 5.61 20.73
CA LEU A 242 -9.84 5.29 19.44
C LEU A 242 -9.86 3.78 19.14
N ALA A 243 -8.81 3.05 19.55
CA ALA A 243 -8.67 1.62 19.26
C ALA A 243 -9.17 0.77 20.44
N PRO A 244 -10.03 -0.24 20.20
CA PRO A 244 -10.42 -1.19 21.25
C PRO A 244 -9.22 -1.89 21.91
N PHE A 245 -8.16 -2.17 21.14
CA PHE A 245 -6.92 -2.79 21.61
C PHE A 245 -5.99 -1.83 22.37
N LYS A 246 -6.42 -0.58 22.59
CA LYS A 246 -5.77 0.45 23.40
C LYS A 246 -4.36 0.89 22.96
N ARG A 247 -3.97 0.57 21.73
CA ARG A 247 -2.71 1.01 21.12
C ARG A 247 -2.83 1.14 19.60
N ALA A 248 -1.89 1.86 19.00
CA ALA A 248 -1.64 1.77 17.57
C ALA A 248 -1.04 0.39 17.21
N GLY A 249 -1.14 0.00 15.94
CA GLY A 249 -0.50 -1.18 15.39
C GLY A 249 1.03 -1.07 15.41
N THR A 250 1.70 -2.20 15.53
CA THR A 250 3.17 -2.33 15.43
C THR A 250 3.57 -2.93 14.08
N GLN A 251 4.87 -2.95 13.80
CA GLN A 251 5.39 -3.59 12.59
C GLN A 251 5.04 -5.08 12.54
N GLU A 252 5.05 -5.78 13.68
CA GLU A 252 4.67 -7.19 13.78
C GLU A 252 3.19 -7.42 13.49
N ASP A 253 2.30 -6.50 13.86
CA ASP A 253 0.87 -6.60 13.51
C ASP A 253 0.63 -6.43 12.00
N LEU A 254 1.56 -5.77 11.28
CA LEU A 254 1.48 -5.56 9.83
C LEU A 254 2.15 -6.69 9.04
N VAL A 255 3.26 -7.21 9.56
CA VAL A 255 4.13 -8.20 8.89
C VAL A 255 3.70 -9.64 9.19
N GLY A 256 3.21 -9.90 10.41
CA GLY A 256 2.91 -11.23 10.93
C GLY A 256 1.66 -11.90 10.36
#